data_AF-A0A1C3ENE7-F1
#
_entry.id   AF-A0A1C3ENE7-F1
#
_cell.length_a   1.000
_cell.length_b   1.000
_cell.length_c   1.000
_cell.angle_alpha   90.00
_cell.angle_beta   90.00
_cell.angle_gamma   90.00
#
_symmetry.space_group_name_H-M   'P 1'
#
loop_
_entity.id
_entity.type
_entity.pdbx_description
1 polymer ?
#
loop_
_entity_poly.entity_id
_entity_poly.type
_entity_poly.pdbx_seq_one_letter_code
_entity_poly.pdbx_strand_id
1 'polypeptide(L)'
;MLLLKKRKLASRGNLTMSAWRRIGIDMIPRYRELIEQSESIGMLWVDLWALFVDAHRDPVDEMTIQGVYEFARWTCEASGNDELTTSTCCHFYEHLPTVSLVRSKIPQYMSRQEILGLSEIFKYHLSENEYHELMKELLTVRQ
;
A
#
# COMPACT_ATOMS: atom_id res chain seq x y z
N MET A 1 -4.83 -45.77 32.73
CA MET A 1 -3.40 -45.86 32.35
C MET A 1 -3.26 -45.39 30.90
N LEU A 2 -2.61 -44.24 30.72
CA LEU A 2 -2.08 -43.56 29.51
C LEU A 2 -2.93 -43.34 28.24
N LEU A 3 -3.35 -42.08 28.10
CA LEU A 3 -3.47 -41.33 26.84
C LEU A 3 -2.18 -41.40 26.00
N LEU A 4 -2.29 -41.72 24.71
CA LEU A 4 -1.25 -41.43 23.72
C LEU A 4 -1.80 -40.48 22.64
N LYS A 5 -1.79 -39.19 23.00
CA LYS A 5 -1.77 -38.06 22.07
C LYS A 5 -0.60 -38.25 21.11
N LYS A 6 -0.86 -38.62 19.85
CA LYS A 6 0.10 -38.42 18.76
C LYS A 6 0.12 -36.93 18.42
N ARG A 7 0.96 -36.18 19.16
CA ARG A 7 1.42 -34.85 18.77
C ARG A 7 2.21 -35.01 17.47
N LYS A 8 1.65 -34.58 16.33
CA LYS A 8 2.49 -34.23 15.17
C LYS A 8 3.28 -33.01 15.59
N LEU A 9 4.58 -33.19 15.80
CA LEU A 9 5.52 -32.08 15.98
C LEU A 9 5.45 -31.21 14.73
N ALA A 10 4.98 -29.97 14.89
CA ALA A 10 5.26 -28.92 13.94
C ALA A 10 6.78 -28.75 13.88
N SER A 11 7.36 -28.87 12.68
CA SER A 11 8.69 -28.37 12.43
C SER A 11 8.66 -26.86 12.64
N ARG A 12 9.16 -26.37 13.77
CA ARG A 12 9.60 -24.99 13.92
C ARG A 12 10.85 -24.79 13.06
N GLY A 13 10.67 -24.74 11.75
CA GLY A 13 11.59 -23.96 10.94
C GLY A 13 11.46 -22.53 11.41
N ASN A 14 12.57 -21.87 11.73
CA ASN A 14 12.59 -20.41 11.80
C ASN A 14 12.27 -19.91 10.39
N LEU A 15 10.97 -19.76 10.09
CA LEU A 15 10.48 -19.09 8.90
C LEU A 15 10.89 -17.63 9.07
N THR A 16 12.03 -17.25 8.48
CA THR A 16 12.44 -15.86 8.43
C THR A 16 11.32 -15.09 7.75
N MET A 17 10.62 -14.26 8.54
CA MET A 17 9.54 -13.40 8.07
C MET A 17 10.02 -12.59 6.86
N SER A 18 9.16 -12.45 5.83
CA SER A 18 9.51 -11.67 4.64
C SER A 18 9.87 -10.23 5.00
N ALA A 19 10.75 -9.61 4.21
CA ALA A 19 11.21 -8.25 4.47
C ALA A 19 10.03 -7.25 4.52
N TRP A 20 9.09 -7.35 3.57
CA TRP A 20 7.92 -6.48 3.52
C TRP A 20 7.03 -6.60 4.76
N ARG A 21 6.91 -7.78 5.35
CA ARG A 21 6.13 -7.98 6.57
C ARG A 21 6.76 -7.24 7.75
N ARG A 22 8.08 -7.36 7.91
CA ARG A 22 8.80 -6.64 8.98
C ARG A 22 8.68 -5.13 8.82
N ILE A 23 8.95 -4.62 7.62
CA ILE A 23 8.91 -3.19 7.34
C ILE A 23 7.50 -2.63 7.44
N GLY A 24 6.50 -3.33 6.91
CA GLY A 24 5.09 -2.91 7.03
C GLY A 24 4.64 -2.83 8.49
N ILE A 25 5.06 -3.77 9.33
CA ILE A 25 4.77 -3.74 10.77
C ILE A 25 5.42 -2.54 11.46
N ASP A 26 6.65 -2.19 11.08
CA ASP A 26 7.35 -1.05 11.67
C ASP A 26 6.70 0.28 11.23
N MET A 27 6.27 0.39 9.97
CA MET A 27 5.64 1.58 9.41
C MET A 27 4.17 1.76 9.82
N ILE A 28 3.42 0.66 9.97
CA ILE A 28 1.99 0.69 10.25
C ILE A 28 1.62 -0.33 11.35
N PRO A 29 2.15 -0.17 12.57
CA PRO A 29 2.12 -1.21 13.62
C PRO A 29 0.71 -1.62 14.05
N ARG A 30 -0.28 -0.74 13.88
CA ARG A 30 -1.69 -1.06 14.20
C ARG A 30 -2.29 -2.15 13.33
N TYR A 31 -1.76 -2.37 12.13
CA TYR A 31 -2.21 -3.43 11.22
C TYR A 31 -1.28 -4.65 11.25
N ARG A 32 -0.52 -4.84 12.34
CA ARG A 32 0.37 -6.00 12.51
C ARG A 32 -0.33 -7.31 12.20
N GLU A 33 -1.49 -7.55 12.79
CA GLU A 33 -2.21 -8.81 12.61
C GLU A 33 -2.58 -9.05 11.15
N LEU A 34 -3.09 -8.01 10.48
CA LEU A 34 -3.37 -8.05 9.05
C LEU A 34 -2.11 -8.42 8.24
N ILE A 35 -1.01 -7.71 8.47
CA ILE A 35 0.27 -7.92 7.75
C ILE A 35 0.84 -9.32 7.99
N GLU A 36 0.76 -9.82 9.22
CA GLU A 36 1.21 -11.16 9.59
C GLU A 36 0.37 -12.25 8.90
N GLN A 37 -0.94 -12.04 8.78
CA GLN A 37 -1.90 -13.00 8.24
C GLN A 37 -2.06 -12.95 6.72
N SER A 38 -1.77 -11.82 6.06
CA SER A 38 -1.86 -11.72 4.60
C SER A 38 -0.97 -12.78 3.93
N GLU A 39 -1.52 -13.53 2.98
CA GLU A 39 -0.79 -14.63 2.32
C GLU A 39 0.25 -14.12 1.31
N SER A 40 -0.03 -12.99 0.66
CA SER A 40 0.83 -12.33 -0.32
C SER A 40 0.81 -10.81 -0.15
N ILE A 41 1.78 -10.13 -0.78
CA ILE A 41 1.81 -8.66 -0.82
C ILE A 41 0.59 -8.08 -1.54
N GLY A 42 0.09 -8.74 -2.59
CA GLY A 42 -1.10 -8.29 -3.33
C GLY A 42 -2.36 -8.36 -2.47
N MET A 43 -2.54 -9.44 -1.70
CA MET A 43 -3.65 -9.52 -0.74
C MET A 43 -3.54 -8.43 0.33
N LEU A 44 -2.33 -8.19 0.86
CA LEU A 44 -2.13 -7.10 1.81
C LEU A 44 -2.55 -5.75 1.20
N TRP A 45 -2.15 -5.46 -0.04
CA TRP A 45 -2.51 -4.19 -0.68
C TRP A 45 -4.02 -4.02 -0.88
N VAL A 46 -4.74 -5.10 -1.21
CA VAL A 46 -6.21 -5.05 -1.30
C VAL A 46 -6.83 -4.63 0.03
N ASP A 47 -6.38 -5.24 1.13
CA ASP A 47 -6.91 -4.93 2.47
C ASP A 47 -6.47 -3.53 2.95
N LEU A 48 -5.20 -3.16 2.74
CA LEU A 48 -4.67 -1.83 3.06
C LEU A 48 -5.35 -0.74 2.25
N TRP A 49 -5.72 -0.99 1.00
CA TRP A 49 -6.44 -0.03 0.17
C TRP A 49 -7.79 0.36 0.79
N ALA A 50 -8.56 -0.63 1.27
CA ALA A 50 -9.83 -0.38 1.93
C ALA A 50 -9.65 0.48 3.19
N LEU A 51 -8.65 0.14 4.03
CA LEU A 51 -8.30 0.90 5.23
C LEU A 51 -7.80 2.31 4.91
N PHE A 52 -7.01 2.45 3.85
CA PHE A 52 -6.48 3.72 3.40
C PHE A 52 -7.56 4.66 2.90
N VAL A 53 -8.53 4.17 2.12
CA VAL A 53 -9.68 4.97 1.68
C VAL A 53 -10.54 5.40 2.88
N ASP A 54 -10.76 4.49 3.84
CA ASP A 54 -11.52 4.79 5.06
C ASP A 54 -10.82 5.84 5.92
N ALA A 55 -9.48 5.80 6.00
CA ALA A 55 -8.68 6.75 6.75
C ALA A 55 -8.81 8.21 6.27
N HIS A 56 -9.28 8.46 5.05
CA HIS A 56 -9.55 9.80 4.55
C HIS A 56 -10.93 10.35 4.96
N ARG A 57 -11.81 9.52 5.55
CA ARG A 57 -13.13 9.94 6.05
C ARG A 57 -13.00 10.66 7.39
N ASP A 58 -14.05 11.34 7.81
CA ASP A 58 -14.06 12.06 9.10
C ASP A 58 -14.33 11.10 10.28
N PRO A 59 -13.50 11.08 11.34
CA PRO A 59 -12.26 11.85 11.52
C PRO A 59 -11.09 11.27 10.72
N VAL A 60 -10.32 12.16 10.08
CA VAL A 60 -9.17 11.77 9.23
C VAL A 60 -8.09 11.09 10.07
N ASP A 61 -7.67 9.90 9.64
CA ASP A 61 -6.62 9.09 10.27
C ASP A 61 -5.27 9.28 9.56
N GLU A 62 -4.66 10.43 9.81
CA GLU A 62 -3.38 10.84 9.22
C GLU A 62 -2.26 9.81 9.42
N MET A 63 -2.28 9.09 10.55
CA MET A 63 -1.28 8.06 10.84
C MET A 63 -1.36 6.90 9.85
N THR A 64 -2.57 6.44 9.52
CA THR A 64 -2.75 5.39 8.52
C THR A 64 -2.36 5.90 7.13
N ILE A 65 -2.81 7.10 6.74
CA ILE A 65 -2.53 7.65 5.41
C ILE A 65 -1.02 7.77 5.18
N GLN A 66 -0.31 8.40 6.12
CA GLN A 66 1.14 8.58 6.03
C GLN A 66 1.88 7.24 6.01
N GLY A 67 1.52 6.32 6.91
CA GLY A 67 2.18 5.01 7.00
C GLY A 67 2.01 4.17 5.74
N VAL A 68 0.84 4.19 5.11
CA VAL A 68 0.58 3.48 3.85
C VAL A 68 1.40 4.08 2.70
N TYR A 69 1.47 5.41 2.58
CA TYR A 69 2.32 6.05 1.58
C TYR A 69 3.81 5.74 1.78
N GLU A 70 4.30 5.76 3.02
CA GLU A 70 5.69 5.42 3.34
C GLU A 70 6.00 3.96 3.00
N PHE A 71 5.08 3.05 3.30
CA PHE A 71 5.22 1.65 2.93
C PHE A 71 5.22 1.46 1.41
N ALA A 72 4.34 2.16 0.68
CA ALA A 72 4.29 2.14 -0.78
C ALA A 72 5.57 2.68 -1.44
N ARG A 73 6.17 3.73 -0.87
CA ARG A 73 7.48 4.24 -1.32
C ARG A 73 8.57 3.20 -1.09
N TRP A 74 8.63 2.63 0.11
CA TRP A 74 9.64 1.62 0.43
C TRP A 74 9.56 0.39 -0.48
N THR A 75 8.36 -0.10 -0.78
CA THR A 75 8.16 -1.24 -1.68
C THR A 75 8.69 -0.98 -3.08
N CYS A 76 8.63 0.26 -3.58
CA CYS A 76 9.12 0.63 -4.90
C CYS A 76 10.61 0.98 -4.95
N GLU A 77 11.15 1.62 -3.90
CA GLU A 77 12.51 2.18 -3.92
C GLU A 77 13.56 1.25 -3.30
N ALA A 78 13.21 0.61 -2.18
CA ALA A 78 14.19 -0.02 -1.30
C ALA A 78 14.16 -1.54 -1.35
N SER A 79 13.14 -2.13 -1.98
CA SER A 79 12.96 -3.58 -2.00
C SER A 79 13.89 -4.30 -2.95
N GLY A 80 14.29 -3.66 -4.06
CA GLY A 80 14.96 -4.30 -5.20
C GLY A 80 14.17 -5.50 -5.74
N ASN A 81 12.86 -5.55 -5.48
CA ASN A 81 12.00 -6.70 -5.75
C ASN A 81 10.84 -6.28 -6.66
N ASP A 82 10.90 -6.72 -7.90
CA ASP A 82 9.92 -6.41 -8.94
C ASP A 82 8.49 -6.85 -8.57
N GLU A 83 8.32 -7.92 -7.80
CA GLU A 83 7.01 -8.37 -7.31
C GLU A 83 6.41 -7.33 -6.36
N LEU A 84 7.22 -6.80 -5.43
CA LEU A 84 6.75 -5.77 -4.48
C LEU A 84 6.42 -4.48 -5.22
N THR A 85 7.27 -4.06 -6.15
CA THR A 85 7.03 -2.86 -6.98
C THR A 85 5.77 -3.02 -7.82
N THR A 86 5.66 -4.10 -8.59
CA THR A 86 4.52 -4.37 -9.47
C THR A 86 3.22 -4.45 -8.66
N SER A 87 3.23 -5.19 -7.56
CA SER A 87 2.05 -5.32 -6.70
C SER A 87 1.59 -3.98 -6.12
N THR A 88 2.54 -3.13 -5.71
CA THR A 88 2.24 -1.80 -5.18
C THR A 88 1.68 -0.87 -6.27
N CYS A 89 2.25 -0.90 -7.48
CA CYS A 89 1.69 -0.15 -8.59
C CYS A 89 0.25 -0.57 -8.88
N CYS A 90 0.01 -1.87 -9.09
CA CYS A 90 -1.28 -2.40 -9.51
C CYS A 90 -2.38 -2.33 -8.46
N HIS A 91 -2.05 -2.46 -7.17
CA HIS A 91 -3.07 -2.52 -6.11
C HIS A 91 -3.16 -1.25 -5.26
N PHE A 92 -2.27 -0.27 -5.46
CA PHE A 92 -2.31 0.99 -4.72
C PHE A 92 -2.22 2.20 -5.64
N TYR A 93 -1.10 2.41 -6.33
CA TYR A 93 -0.89 3.64 -7.10
C TYR A 93 -1.89 3.83 -8.26
N GLU A 94 -2.23 2.76 -8.99
CA GLU A 94 -3.22 2.81 -10.09
C GLU A 94 -4.61 3.23 -9.59
N HIS A 95 -4.91 2.98 -8.31
CA HIS A 95 -6.22 3.26 -7.73
C HIS A 95 -6.33 4.65 -7.09
N LEU A 96 -5.23 5.33 -6.76
CA LEU A 96 -5.27 6.67 -6.15
C LEU A 96 -6.17 7.66 -6.90
N PRO A 97 -6.14 7.73 -8.26
CA PRO A 97 -6.99 8.68 -9.00
C PRO A 97 -8.48 8.31 -9.02
N THR A 98 -8.83 7.06 -8.71
CA THR A 98 -10.18 6.50 -8.90
C THR A 98 -11.16 6.89 -7.79
N VAL A 99 -10.64 7.31 -6.63
CA VAL A 99 -11.45 7.73 -5.48
C VAL A 99 -11.27 9.23 -5.30
N SER A 100 -12.34 10.00 -5.53
CA SER A 100 -12.29 11.48 -5.49
C SER A 100 -11.73 12.05 -4.19
N LEU A 101 -12.09 11.44 -3.05
CA LEU A 101 -11.61 11.82 -1.73
C LEU A 101 -10.08 11.68 -1.61
N VAL A 102 -9.52 10.56 -2.09
CA VAL A 102 -8.08 10.30 -2.11
C VAL A 102 -7.38 11.19 -3.14
N ARG A 103 -7.93 11.26 -4.36
CA ARG A 103 -7.40 12.03 -5.49
C ARG A 103 -7.09 13.47 -5.11
N SER A 104 -8.04 14.15 -4.46
CA SER A 104 -7.88 15.55 -4.04
C SER A 104 -6.77 15.78 -3.00
N LYS A 105 -6.30 14.70 -2.36
CA LYS A 105 -5.28 14.72 -1.31
C LYS A 105 -3.91 14.25 -1.78
N ILE A 106 -3.80 13.64 -2.96
CA ILE A 106 -2.53 13.20 -3.55
C ILE A 106 -1.42 14.27 -3.44
N PRO A 107 -1.64 15.56 -3.78
CA PRO A 107 -0.59 16.57 -3.69
C PRO A 107 -0.09 16.88 -2.28
N GLN A 108 -0.79 16.43 -1.23
CA GLN A 108 -0.41 16.63 0.17
C GLN A 108 0.59 15.58 0.65
N TYR A 109 0.58 14.38 0.06
CA TYR A 109 1.40 13.24 0.49
C TYR A 109 2.45 12.81 -0.55
N MET A 110 2.36 13.31 -1.77
CA MET A 110 3.28 13.00 -2.86
C MET A 110 3.86 14.29 -3.44
N SER A 111 5.18 14.33 -3.58
CA SER A 111 5.87 15.39 -4.28
C SER A 111 5.52 15.42 -5.76
N ARG A 112 5.69 16.59 -6.39
CA ARG A 112 5.54 16.77 -7.83
C ARG A 112 6.38 15.77 -8.63
N GLN A 113 7.58 15.44 -8.15
CA GLN A 113 8.46 14.47 -8.82
C GLN A 113 7.89 13.06 -8.75
N GLU A 114 7.35 12.64 -7.60
CA GLU A 114 6.70 11.33 -7.46
C GLU A 114 5.46 11.23 -8.34
N ILE A 115 4.64 12.28 -8.38
CA ILE A 115 3.45 12.35 -9.25
C ILE A 115 3.84 12.19 -10.73
N LEU A 116 4.89 12.87 -11.18
CA LEU A 116 5.40 12.72 -12.54
C LEU A 116 6.01 11.34 -12.80
N GLY A 117 6.69 10.75 -11.81
CA GLY A 117 7.24 9.41 -11.92
C GLY A 117 6.18 8.31 -12.04
N LEU A 118 4.98 8.56 -11.52
CA LEU A 118 3.84 7.64 -11.55
C LEU A 118 2.79 7.99 -12.62
N SER A 119 3.12 8.88 -13.55
CA SER A 119 2.16 9.42 -14.53
C SER A 119 1.51 8.33 -15.38
N GLU A 120 2.29 7.37 -15.88
CA GLU A 120 1.77 6.25 -16.67
C GLU A 120 0.96 5.26 -15.82
N ILE A 121 1.28 5.15 -14.53
CA ILE A 121 0.54 4.29 -13.58
C ILE A 121 -0.85 4.88 -13.32
N PHE A 122 -0.97 6.19 -13.12
CA PHE A 122 -2.26 6.85 -12.91
C PHE A 122 -3.21 6.76 -14.10
N LYS A 123 -2.68 6.50 -15.30
CA LYS A 123 -3.47 6.40 -16.53
C LYS A 123 -4.28 5.11 -16.62
N TYR A 124 -3.92 4.05 -15.88
CA TYR A 124 -4.43 2.69 -16.10
C TYR A 124 -5.98 2.57 -16.10
N HIS A 125 -6.64 3.32 -15.22
CA HIS A 125 -8.11 3.32 -15.09
C HIS A 125 -8.81 4.54 -15.69
N LEU A 126 -8.07 5.39 -16.40
CA LEU A 126 -8.58 6.67 -16.90
C LEU A 126 -8.58 6.70 -18.42
N SER A 127 -9.58 7.36 -19.00
CA SER A 127 -9.47 7.83 -20.37
C SER A 127 -8.38 8.91 -20.50
N GLU A 128 -7.89 9.13 -21.73
CA GLU A 128 -6.90 10.18 -22.00
C GLU A 128 -7.34 11.56 -21.49
N ASN A 129 -8.63 11.89 -21.62
CA ASN A 129 -9.16 13.17 -21.15
C ASN A 129 -9.18 13.25 -19.62
N GLU A 130 -9.62 12.20 -18.94
CA GLU A 130 -9.62 12.15 -17.46
C GLU A 130 -8.21 12.22 -16.89
N TYR A 131 -7.25 11.57 -17.54
CA TYR A 131 -5.84 11.63 -17.20
C TYR A 131 -5.27 13.05 -17.39
N HIS A 132 -5.55 13.72 -18.49
CA HIS A 132 -5.09 15.10 -18.69
C HIS A 132 -5.64 16.06 -17.63
N GLU A 133 -6.92 15.95 -17.29
CA GLU A 133 -7.53 16.77 -16.23
C GLU A 133 -6.95 16.42 -14.85
N LEU A 134 -6.70 15.14 -14.56
CA LEU A 134 -6.00 14.71 -13.34
C LEU A 134 -4.62 15.38 -13.24
N MET A 135 -3.78 15.24 -14.25
CA MET A 135 -2.41 15.77 -14.17
C MET A 135 -2.39 17.29 -14.06
N LYS A 136 -3.34 17.98 -14.71
CA LYS A 136 -3.51 19.42 -14.53
C LYS A 136 -3.88 19.78 -13.10
N GLU A 137 -4.84 19.07 -12.49
CA GLU A 137 -5.25 19.25 -11.09
C GLU A 137 -4.05 19.04 -10.14
N LEU A 138 -3.39 17.89 -10.25
CA LEU A 138 -2.31 17.50 -9.34
C LEU A 138 -1.09 18.43 -9.42
N LEU A 139 -0.77 18.96 -10.61
CA LEU A 139 0.42 19.80 -10.83
C LEU A 139 0.17 21.30 -10.65
N THR A 140 -1.09 21.74 -10.51
CA THR A 140 -1.43 23.16 -10.30
C THR A 140 -1.37 23.54 -8.82
N VAL A 141 -1.55 22.58 -7.92
CA VAL A 141 -1.43 22.80 -6.47
C VAL A 141 0.03 23.12 -6.16
N ARG A 142 0.31 24.33 -5.65
CA ARG A 142 1.65 24.70 -5.17
C ARG A 142 1.96 23.84 -3.93
N GLN A 143 2.94 22.96 -4.07
CA GLN A 143 3.57 22.23 -2.97
C GLN A 143 4.69 23.07 -2.36
#